data_AF-A0AAW1M3R8-F1
#
_entry.id   AF-A0AAW1M3R8-F1
#
_cell.length_a   1.000
_cell.length_b   1.000
_cell.length_c   1.000
_cell.angle_alpha   90.00
_cell.angle_beta   90.00
_cell.angle_gamma   90.00
#
_symmetry.space_group_name_H-M   'P 1'
#
loop_
_entity.id
_entity.type
_entity.pdbx_description
1 polymer ?
#
loop_
_entity_poly.entity_id
_entity_poly.type
_entity_poly.pdbx_seq_one_letter_code
_entity_poly.pdbx_strand_id
1 'polypeptide(L)'
;MKIWWVCDSQTDYSLNSIPYTGKEGNQIAKGLATQVVEQLVEPYYNTNRNVTFDNYFTDFSLAKALLGNGLTSVGTKKKQRRQKEQELKLNKILEGVPHVFQNQRPETRIGL
;
A
#
# COMPACT_ATOMS: atom_id res chain seq x y z
N MET A 1 17.58 -15.41 -7.96
CA MET A 1 16.74 -15.70 -6.78
C MET A 1 16.26 -14.37 -6.21
N LYS A 2 14.96 -14.23 -5.94
CA LYS A 2 14.36 -13.00 -5.39
C LYS A 2 13.70 -13.34 -4.05
N ILE A 3 13.85 -12.46 -3.06
CA ILE A 3 13.30 -12.63 -1.71
C ILE A 3 12.67 -11.31 -1.30
N TRP A 4 11.49 -11.37 -0.70
CA TRP A 4 10.86 -10.22 -0.06
C TRP A 4 11.20 -10.21 1.42
N TRP A 5 11.56 -9.05 1.94
CA TRP A 5 11.98 -8.88 3.32
C TRP A 5 11.11 -7.84 3.99
N VAL A 6 10.86 -8.05 5.28
CA VAL A 6 10.45 -6.99 6.20
C VAL A 6 11.63 -6.72 7.11
N CYS A 7 12.01 -5.45 7.21
CA CYS A 7 13.16 -5.00 7.97
C CYS A 7 12.74 -3.89 8.92
N ASP A 8 13.43 -3.79 10.05
CA ASP A 8 13.31 -2.63 10.90
C ASP A 8 14.00 -1.41 10.27
N SER A 9 13.34 -0.27 10.31
CA SER A 9 13.80 0.98 9.68
C SER A 9 14.95 1.67 10.41
N GLN A 10 15.15 1.38 11.70
CA GLN A 10 16.18 2.04 12.51
C GLN A 10 17.45 1.21 12.61
N THR A 11 17.30 -0.10 12.71
CA THR A 11 18.42 -1.02 12.93
C THR A 11 18.84 -1.80 11.68
N ASP A 12 18.10 -1.64 10.57
CA ASP A 12 18.23 -2.43 9.33
C ASP A 12 18.14 -3.95 9.55
N TYR A 13 17.61 -4.37 10.72
CA TYR A 13 17.53 -5.78 11.07
C TYR A 13 16.45 -6.47 10.25
N SER A 14 16.81 -7.61 9.65
CA SER A 14 15.87 -8.44 8.89
C SER A 14 14.95 -9.19 9.84
N LEU A 15 13.69 -8.82 9.83
CA LEU A 15 12.68 -9.32 10.77
C LEU A 15 11.98 -10.58 10.23
N ASN A 16 11.59 -10.57 8.95
CA ASN A 16 10.93 -11.70 8.30
C ASN A 16 11.21 -11.71 6.79
N SER A 17 11.11 -12.88 6.14
CA SER A 17 11.38 -13.01 4.71
C SER A 17 10.53 -14.09 4.04
N ILE A 18 10.16 -13.86 2.78
CA ILE A 18 9.41 -14.80 1.96
C ILE A 18 10.13 -14.93 0.59
N PRO A 19 10.56 -16.13 0.20
CA PRO A 19 11.18 -16.34 -1.11
C PRO A 19 10.15 -16.20 -2.23
N TYR A 20 10.51 -15.51 -3.31
CA TYR A 20 9.69 -15.44 -4.51
C TYR A 20 9.89 -16.69 -5.36
N THR A 21 8.86 -17.54 -5.41
CA THR A 21 8.87 -18.83 -6.12
C THR A 21 8.53 -18.73 -7.61
N GLY A 22 8.20 -17.54 -8.11
CA GLY A 22 7.81 -17.33 -9.51
C GLY A 22 6.30 -17.27 -9.69
N LYS A 23 5.82 -17.71 -10.85
CA LYS A 23 4.39 -17.85 -11.14
C LYS A 23 4.00 -19.31 -10.99
N GLU A 24 2.95 -19.59 -10.23
CA GLU A 24 2.32 -20.90 -10.23
C GLU A 24 1.39 -21.01 -11.44
N GLY A 25 1.84 -21.75 -12.47
CA GLY A 25 1.08 -21.99 -13.70
C GLY A 25 0.96 -20.76 -14.61
N ASN A 26 -0.13 -20.71 -15.41
CA ASN A 26 -0.35 -19.70 -16.45
C ASN A 26 -1.25 -18.53 -15.99
N GLN A 27 -1.60 -18.46 -14.71
CA GLN A 27 -2.46 -17.41 -14.16
C GLN A 27 -1.64 -16.27 -13.57
N ILE A 28 -2.05 -15.03 -13.83
CA ILE A 28 -1.51 -13.87 -13.14
C ILE A 28 -2.10 -13.90 -11.73
N ALA A 29 -1.27 -14.19 -10.71
CA ALA A 29 -1.66 -14.13 -9.31
C ALA A 29 -2.12 -12.70 -8.97
N LYS A 30 -3.44 -12.46 -9.01
CA LYS A 30 -4.04 -11.21 -8.57
C LYS A 30 -3.92 -11.14 -7.06
N GLY A 31 -3.42 -10.02 -6.53
CA GLY A 31 -3.30 -9.82 -5.08
C GLY A 31 -2.05 -10.40 -4.43
N LEU A 32 -1.09 -10.91 -5.21
CA LEU A 32 0.17 -11.45 -4.66
C LEU A 32 0.89 -10.44 -3.76
N ALA A 33 0.96 -9.18 -4.17
CA ALA A 33 1.58 -8.11 -3.39
C ALA A 33 0.91 -7.94 -2.01
N THR A 34 -0.42 -7.94 -1.97
CA THR A 34 -1.21 -7.83 -0.73
C THR A 34 -0.97 -9.02 0.19
N GLN A 35 -1.06 -10.24 -0.34
CA GLN A 35 -0.85 -11.47 0.43
C GLN A 35 0.55 -11.54 1.04
N VAL A 36 1.56 -11.14 0.28
CA VAL A 36 2.94 -11.12 0.75
C VAL A 36 3.12 -10.12 1.88
N VAL A 37 2.54 -8.93 1.77
CA VAL A 37 2.63 -7.93 2.85
C VAL A 37 1.92 -8.44 4.10
N GLU A 38 0.71 -8.96 3.98
CA GLU A 38 -0.06 -9.50 5.10
C GLU A 38 0.72 -10.61 5.83
N GLN A 39 1.33 -11.55 5.09
CA GLN A 39 2.16 -12.62 5.69
C GLN A 39 3.43 -12.09 6.35
N LEU A 40 4.08 -11.08 5.76
CA LEU A 40 5.28 -10.49 6.35
C LEU A 40 4.98 -9.73 7.64
N VAL A 41 3.83 -9.08 7.71
CA VAL A 41 3.47 -8.17 8.82
C VAL A 41 2.56 -8.78 9.87
N GLU A 42 2.04 -9.98 9.64
CA GLU A 42 1.19 -10.73 10.58
C GLU A 42 1.74 -10.79 12.01
N PRO A 43 3.04 -11.04 12.24
CA PRO A 43 3.60 -11.05 13.61
C PRO A 43 3.54 -9.69 14.32
N TYR A 44 3.27 -8.60 13.61
CA TYR A 44 3.26 -7.23 14.13
C TYR A 44 1.84 -6.65 14.24
N TYR A 45 0.79 -7.42 13.99
CA TYR A 45 -0.57 -6.94 14.18
C TYR A 45 -0.81 -6.46 15.62
N ASN A 46 -1.63 -5.41 15.76
CA ASN A 46 -1.97 -4.74 17.01
C ASN A 46 -0.80 -4.11 17.77
N THR A 47 0.37 -3.94 17.13
CA THR A 47 1.52 -3.25 17.74
C THR A 47 1.49 -1.74 17.53
N ASN A 48 0.52 -1.21 16.77
CA ASN A 48 0.40 0.21 16.40
C ASN A 48 1.64 0.75 15.67
N ARG A 49 2.35 -0.12 14.95
CA ARG A 49 3.53 0.24 14.15
C ARG A 49 3.12 0.78 12.78
N ASN A 50 4.05 1.50 12.17
CA ASN A 50 3.94 1.95 10.78
C ASN A 50 4.72 1.01 9.86
N VAL A 51 4.12 0.65 8.73
CA VAL A 51 4.73 -0.16 7.68
C VAL A 51 4.95 0.72 6.45
N THR A 52 6.21 0.87 6.05
CA THR A 52 6.57 1.59 4.84
C THR A 52 6.88 0.63 3.71
N PHE A 53 6.25 0.78 2.55
CA PHE A 53 6.50 -0.06 1.38
C PHE A 53 6.57 0.72 0.08
N ASP A 54 7.25 0.14 -0.91
CA ASP A 54 7.37 0.70 -2.25
C ASP A 54 6.04 0.60 -3.02
N ASN A 55 5.94 1.36 -4.10
CA ASN A 55 4.77 1.46 -4.97
C ASN A 55 4.22 0.13 -5.49
N TYR A 56 5.04 -0.91 -5.61
CA TYR A 56 4.56 -2.24 -5.99
C TYR A 56 3.53 -2.80 -5.01
N PHE A 57 3.65 -2.48 -3.72
CA PHE A 57 2.79 -2.96 -2.65
C PHE A 57 1.70 -1.96 -2.26
N THR A 58 1.79 -0.71 -2.73
CA THR A 58 0.86 0.35 -2.36
C THR A 58 -0.52 0.16 -2.99
N ASP A 59 -1.43 -0.43 -2.23
CA ASP A 59 -2.86 -0.51 -2.56
C ASP A 59 -3.76 0.02 -1.45
N PHE A 60 -4.90 0.59 -1.84
CA PHE A 60 -5.84 1.20 -0.90
C PHE A 60 -6.59 0.16 -0.06
N SER A 61 -6.95 -0.98 -0.65
CA SER A 61 -7.60 -2.06 0.07
C SER A 61 -6.67 -2.66 1.13
N LEU A 62 -5.38 -2.81 0.79
CA LEU A 62 -4.34 -3.24 1.73
C LEU A 62 -4.21 -2.25 2.91
N ALA A 63 -4.16 -0.94 2.63
CA ALA A 63 -4.06 0.06 3.69
C ALA A 63 -5.22 -0.01 4.70
N LYS A 64 -6.45 -0.25 4.21
CA LYS A 64 -7.63 -0.46 5.08
C LYS A 64 -7.53 -1.75 5.90
N ALA A 65 -7.07 -2.84 5.29
CA ALA A 65 -6.89 -4.11 6.00
C ALA A 65 -5.84 -3.97 7.12
N LEU A 66 -4.71 -3.33 6.85
CA LEU A 66 -3.67 -3.06 7.84
C LEU A 66 -4.19 -2.17 8.97
N LEU A 67 -4.98 -1.14 8.66
CA LEU A 67 -5.57 -0.26 9.68
C LEU A 67 -6.52 -1.02 10.61
N GLY A 68 -7.31 -1.95 10.06
CA GLY A 68 -8.16 -2.85 10.86
C GLY A 68 -7.36 -3.75 11.82
N ASN A 69 -6.11 -4.06 11.48
CA ASN A 69 -5.20 -4.89 12.27
C ASN A 69 -4.22 -4.06 13.13
N GLY A 70 -4.52 -2.78 13.39
CA GLY A 70 -3.69 -1.93 14.24
C GLY A 70 -2.32 -1.60 13.65
N LEU A 71 -2.20 -1.54 12.32
CA LEU A 71 -1.01 -1.09 11.61
C LEU A 71 -1.35 0.12 10.74
N THR A 72 -0.43 1.08 10.69
CA THR A 72 -0.52 2.17 9.70
C THR A 72 0.39 1.86 8.52
N SER A 73 0.08 2.41 7.36
CA SER A 73 0.85 2.13 6.14
C SER A 73 1.16 3.39 5.37
N VAL A 74 2.41 3.51 4.92
CA VAL A 74 2.88 4.59 4.06
C VAL A 74 3.54 4.00 2.83
N GLY A 75 3.11 4.44 1.65
CA GLY A 75 3.71 4.00 0.40
C GLY A 75 3.52 5.03 -0.68
N THR A 76 4.43 5.02 -1.65
CA THR A 76 4.27 5.87 -2.83
C THR A 76 3.29 5.21 -3.79
N LYS A 77 2.39 5.98 -4.40
CA LYS A 77 1.51 5.46 -5.46
C LYS A 77 1.87 6.15 -6.76
N LYS A 78 2.40 5.39 -7.72
CA LYS A 78 2.72 5.91 -9.05
C LYS A 78 1.42 6.25 -9.75
N LYS A 79 1.30 7.51 -10.15
CA LYS A 79 0.17 8.01 -10.91
C LYS A 79 -0.03 7.18 -12.18
N GLN A 80 -1.20 6.56 -12.33
CA GLN A 80 -1.50 5.80 -13.54
C GLN A 80 -1.68 6.76 -14.72
N ARG A 81 -1.21 6.36 -15.92
CA ARG A 81 -1.28 7.18 -17.15
C ARG A 81 -2.70 7.67 -17.44
N ARG A 82 -3.71 6.81 -17.24
CA ARG A 82 -5.13 7.15 -17.43
C ARG A 82 -5.65 8.18 -16.42
N GLN A 83 -5.23 8.12 -15.17
CA GLN A 83 -5.56 9.13 -14.16
C GLN A 83 -4.89 10.48 -14.48
N LYS A 84 -3.64 10.45 -14.97
CA LYS A 84 -2.95 11.66 -15.47
C LYS A 84 -3.70 12.30 -16.64
N GLU A 85 -4.23 11.51 -17.57
CA GLU A 85 -5.03 12.04 -18.68
C GLU A 85 -6.36 12.65 -18.23
N GLN A 86 -7.04 12.02 -17.27
CA GLN A 86 -8.27 12.55 -16.67
C GLN A 86 -8.01 13.84 -15.89
N GLU A 87 -6.96 13.89 -15.10
CA GLU A 87 -6.55 15.11 -14.39
C GLU A 87 -6.04 16.20 -15.34
N LEU A 88 -5.34 15.87 -16.44
CA LEU A 88 -4.95 16.88 -17.42
C LEU A 88 -6.19 17.50 -18.10
N LYS A 89 -7.19 16.67 -18.43
CA LYS A 89 -8.48 17.15 -18.95
C LYS A 89 -9.21 18.01 -17.90
N LEU A 90 -9.21 17.58 -16.64
CA LEU A 90 -9.83 18.31 -15.54
C LEU A 90 -9.10 19.63 -15.22
N ASN A 91 -7.77 19.64 -15.23
CA ASN A 91 -6.96 20.83 -14.93
C ASN A 91 -7.02 21.88 -16.04
N LYS A 92 -7.21 21.47 -17.30
CA LYS A 92 -7.56 22.39 -18.40
C LYS A 92 -8.94 23.04 -18.22
N ILE A 93 -9.86 22.38 -17.52
CA ILE A 93 -11.18 22.92 -17.17
C ILE A 93 -11.08 23.84 -15.93
N LEU A 94 -10.09 23.57 -15.05
CA LEU A 94 -9.93 24.21 -13.74
C LEU A 94 -8.69 25.13 -13.64
N GLU A 95 -8.24 25.77 -14.72
CA GLU A 95 -7.05 26.67 -14.77
C GLU A 95 -7.11 27.92 -13.84
N GLY A 96 -7.87 27.89 -12.74
CA GLY A 96 -7.97 28.95 -11.74
C GLY A 96 -7.57 28.59 -10.30
N VAL A 97 -7.31 27.33 -9.93
CA VAL A 97 -6.97 27.00 -8.51
C VAL A 97 -5.90 25.91 -8.41
N PRO A 98 -4.72 26.17 -7.80
CA PRO A 98 -3.76 25.13 -7.48
C PRO A 98 -4.13 24.42 -6.17
N HIS A 99 -3.57 23.21 -5.99
CA HIS A 99 -3.54 22.35 -4.80
C HIS A 99 -4.63 21.26 -4.70
N VAL A 100 -4.36 20.12 -5.35
CA VAL A 100 -5.02 18.86 -5.00
C VAL A 100 -4.27 18.24 -3.81
N PHE A 101 -4.79 18.45 -2.60
CA PHE A 101 -4.50 17.62 -1.42
C PHE A 101 -5.59 16.55 -1.33
N GLN A 102 -5.25 15.28 -1.55
CA GLN A 102 -6.18 14.19 -1.26
C GLN A 102 -5.97 13.71 0.17
N ASN A 103 -6.83 14.18 1.07
CA ASN A 103 -6.97 13.65 2.42
C ASN A 103 -8.27 12.83 2.48
N GLN A 104 -8.17 11.51 2.59
CA GLN A 104 -9.34 10.65 2.81
C GLN A 104 -9.42 10.33 4.31
N ARG A 105 -10.26 11.09 5.01
CA ARG A 105 -10.61 10.81 6.42
C ARG A 105 -11.25 9.43 6.51
N PRO A 106 -10.92 8.60 7.51
CA PRO A 106 -11.67 7.38 7.76
C PRO A 106 -13.12 7.77 8.11
N GLU A 107 -14.10 7.19 7.41
CA GLU A 107 -15.50 7.30 7.79
C GLU A 107 -15.73 6.51 9.08
N THR A 108 -15.57 7.17 10.22
CA THR A 108 -15.98 6.60 11.51
C THR A 108 -17.51 6.62 11.57
N ARG A 109 -18.15 5.50 11.21
CA ARG A 109 -19.56 5.26 11.53
C ARG A 109 -19.65 4.92 13.03
N ILE A 110 -19.74 5.94 13.87
CA ILE A 110 -20.25 5.81 15.23
C ILE A 110 -21.77 5.73 15.14
N GLY A 111 -22.30 4.51 15.26
CA GLY A 111 -23.71 4.24 15.49
C GLY A 111 -23.87 3.67 16.89
N LEU A 112 -24.28 4.52 17.82
CA LEU A 112 -25.13 4.19 18.97
C LEU A 112 -26.37 5.07 18.87
#